data_AF-A0AAU6BDB3-F1
#
_entry.id   AF-A0AAU6BDB3-F1
#
_cell.length_a   1.000
_cell.length_b   1.000
_cell.length_c   1.000
_cell.angle_alpha   90.00
_cell.angle_beta   90.00
_cell.angle_gamma   90.00
#
_symmetry.space_group_name_H-M   'P 1'
#
loop_
_entity.id
_entity.type
_entity.pdbx_description
1 polymer ?
#
loop_
_entity_poly.entity_id
_entity_poly.type
_entity_poly.pdbx_seq_one_letter_code
_entity_poly.pdbx_strand_id
1 'polypeptide(L)'
;MTTSRAGAAPVTVDRAAIEHRLITMRKSVVQLDSLGRLDGARLENDPGTGLALERVLALLNDLALAVNRQVCAGVLGEVPPQTPAASFGAAERAGLIDAGLAAALAPADGPHHVLVQLCLDAEPEEVAAVVSAARSGYREYVRQVTDWIAESTPGPVV
;
A
#
# COMPACT_ATOMS: atom_id res chain seq x y z
N MET A 1 -31.97 -31.31 -4.74
CA MET A 1 -30.54 -31.23 -4.36
C MET A 1 -30.24 -29.77 -4.04
N THR A 2 -30.37 -29.42 -2.76
CA THR A 2 -30.07 -28.09 -2.22
C THR A 2 -28.64 -28.13 -1.71
N THR A 3 -27.70 -27.48 -2.42
CA THR A 3 -26.35 -27.27 -1.92
C THR A 3 -26.40 -26.18 -0.85
N SER A 4 -26.42 -26.63 0.41
CA SER A 4 -26.19 -25.78 1.57
C SER A 4 -24.80 -25.16 1.45
N ARG A 5 -24.74 -23.85 1.17
CA ARG A 5 -23.50 -23.08 1.20
C ARG A 5 -23.15 -22.95 2.68
N ALA A 6 -22.20 -23.76 3.15
CA ALA A 6 -21.60 -23.63 4.46
C ALA A 6 -21.25 -22.15 4.67
N GLY A 7 -21.90 -21.52 5.65
CA GLY A 7 -21.64 -20.13 6.01
C GLY A 7 -20.20 -20.05 6.49
N ALA A 8 -19.32 -19.51 5.65
CA ALA A 8 -17.99 -19.13 6.09
C ALA A 8 -18.16 -18.17 7.26
N ALA A 9 -17.49 -18.45 8.37
CA ALA A 9 -17.46 -17.54 9.51
C ALA A 9 -17.03 -16.14 8.99
N PRO A 10 -17.65 -15.05 9.48
CA PRO A 10 -17.31 -13.71 9.04
C PRO A 10 -15.81 -13.49 9.25
N VAL A 11 -15.12 -13.03 8.20
CA VAL A 11 -13.69 -12.72 8.28
C VAL A 11 -13.54 -11.54 9.23
N THR A 12 -12.97 -11.78 10.40
CA THR A 12 -12.74 -10.71 11.38
C THR A 12 -11.49 -9.93 11.00
N VAL A 13 -11.58 -8.60 11.07
CA VAL A 13 -10.44 -7.73 10.81
C VAL A 13 -9.50 -7.77 12.01
N ASP A 14 -8.35 -8.43 11.86
CA ASP A 14 -7.26 -8.45 12.85
C ASP A 14 -6.54 -7.08 12.89
N ARG A 15 -6.97 -6.23 13.83
CA ARG A 15 -6.42 -4.88 14.01
C ARG A 15 -4.96 -4.88 14.42
N ALA A 16 -4.56 -5.77 15.33
CA ALA A 16 -3.18 -5.84 15.81
C ALA A 16 -2.21 -6.18 14.67
N ALA A 17 -2.62 -7.08 13.77
CA ALA A 17 -1.84 -7.38 12.58
C ALA A 17 -1.74 -6.18 11.62
N ILE A 18 -2.79 -5.37 11.46
CA ILE A 18 -2.75 -4.14 10.65
C ILE A 18 -1.83 -3.10 11.30
N GLU A 19 -1.96 -2.85 12.60
CA GLU A 19 -1.10 -1.91 13.34
C GLU A 19 0.38 -2.29 13.22
N HIS A 20 0.71 -3.57 13.38
CA HIS A 20 2.07 -4.06 13.21
C HIS A 20 2.61 -3.80 11.80
N ARG A 21 1.79 -4.02 10.76
CA ARG A 21 2.16 -3.70 9.37
C ARG A 21 2.36 -2.20 9.18
N LEU A 22 1.50 -1.35 9.75
CA LEU A 22 1.65 0.11 9.70
C LEU A 22 2.93 0.60 10.39
N ILE A 23 3.34 -0.01 11.49
CA ILE A 23 4.64 0.29 12.13
C ILE A 23 5.77 0.02 11.14
N THR A 24 5.74 -1.12 10.43
CA THR A 24 6.74 -1.45 9.41
C THR A 24 6.67 -0.48 8.24
N MET A 25 5.48 -0.16 7.73
CA MET A 25 5.32 0.82 6.63
C MET A 25 5.87 2.20 7.01
N ARG A 26 5.62 2.69 8.23
CA ARG A 26 6.21 3.95 8.72
C ARG A 26 7.73 3.93 8.70
N LYS A 27 8.34 2.84 9.19
CA LYS A 27 9.80 2.68 9.17
C LYS A 27 10.33 2.66 7.73
N SER A 28 9.64 1.97 6.83
CA SER A 28 9.99 1.92 5.40
C SER A 28 9.89 3.29 4.72
N VAL A 29 8.85 4.09 5.01
CA VAL A 29 8.74 5.46 4.48
C VAL A 29 9.89 6.34 4.99
N VAL A 30 10.24 6.23 6.27
CA VAL A 30 11.41 6.94 6.83
C VAL A 30 12.72 6.50 6.16
N GLN A 31 12.88 5.21 5.85
CA GLN A 31 14.02 4.72 5.09
C GLN A 31 14.07 5.35 3.70
N LEU A 32 12.94 5.44 2.98
CA LEU A 32 12.88 6.13 1.68
C LEU A 32 13.34 7.57 1.81
N ASP A 33 12.87 8.30 2.81
CA ASP A 33 13.25 9.70 3.04
C ASP A 33 14.78 9.82 3.32
N SER A 34 15.36 8.84 4.02
CA SER A 34 16.79 8.82 4.37
C SER A 34 17.72 8.58 3.18
N LEU A 35 17.21 8.04 2.06
CA LEU A 35 17.98 7.89 0.82
C LEU A 35 18.34 9.24 0.18
N GLY A 36 17.72 10.33 0.62
CA GLY A 36 17.99 11.68 0.15
C GLY A 36 17.44 11.94 -1.26
N ARG A 37 18.14 12.79 -2.01
CA ARG A 37 17.80 13.14 -3.40
C ARG A 37 18.11 11.95 -4.31
N LEU A 38 17.07 11.45 -4.95
CA LEU A 38 17.15 10.37 -5.94
C LEU A 38 16.83 10.99 -7.30
N ASP A 39 17.83 11.04 -8.16
CA ASP A 39 17.74 11.39 -9.58
C ASP A 39 18.52 10.39 -10.40
N GLY A 40 18.36 10.43 -11.72
CA GLY A 40 19.00 9.51 -12.65
C GLY A 40 20.50 9.33 -12.42
N ALA A 41 21.23 10.45 -12.35
CA ALA A 41 22.67 10.44 -12.12
C ALA A 41 23.05 9.77 -10.80
N ARG A 42 22.28 9.96 -9.72
CA ARG A 42 22.51 9.27 -8.45
C ARG A 42 22.38 7.75 -8.60
N LEU A 43 21.34 7.29 -9.29
CA LEU A 43 21.05 5.86 -9.44
C LEU A 43 22.04 5.14 -10.36
N GLU A 44 22.53 5.84 -11.40
CA GLU A 44 23.61 5.33 -12.27
C GLU A 44 24.93 5.18 -11.50
N ASN A 45 25.29 6.17 -10.68
CA ASN A 45 26.56 6.18 -9.95
C ASN A 45 26.54 5.36 -8.65
N ASP A 46 25.36 5.04 -8.13
CA ASP A 46 25.16 4.22 -6.93
C ASP A 46 24.02 3.20 -7.12
N PRO A 47 24.30 2.09 -7.83
CA PRO A 47 23.31 1.03 -8.06
C PRO A 47 22.76 0.42 -6.77
N GLY A 48 23.53 0.47 -5.67
CA GLY A 48 23.09 -0.01 -4.36
C GLY A 48 21.91 0.78 -3.81
N THR A 49 21.90 2.11 -4.04
CA THR A 49 20.76 2.98 -3.67
C THR A 49 19.51 2.63 -4.48
N GLY A 50 19.65 2.31 -5.77
CA GLY A 50 18.54 1.86 -6.61
C GLY A 50 17.89 0.57 -6.10
N LEU A 51 18.71 -0.45 -5.81
CA LEU A 51 18.22 -1.72 -5.25
C LEU A 51 17.55 -1.54 -3.89
N ALA A 52 18.08 -0.65 -3.04
CA ALA A 52 17.47 -0.34 -1.75
C ALA A 52 16.09 0.32 -1.92
N LEU A 53 15.99 1.29 -2.83
CA LEU A 53 14.73 1.96 -3.18
C LEU A 53 13.69 0.93 -3.66
N GLU A 54 14.03 0.10 -4.65
CA GLU A 54 13.15 -0.96 -5.18
C GLU A 54 12.66 -1.88 -4.06
N ARG A 55 13.57 -2.33 -3.20
CA ARG A 55 13.23 -3.27 -2.13
C ARG A 55 12.26 -2.66 -1.13
N VAL A 56 12.45 -1.40 -0.77
CA VAL A 56 11.56 -0.70 0.17
C VAL A 56 10.19 -0.45 -0.46
N LEU A 57 10.13 -0.09 -1.74
CA LEU A 57 8.87 0.10 -2.47
C LEU A 57 8.10 -1.21 -2.64
N ALA A 58 8.78 -2.31 -2.98
CA ALA A 58 8.17 -3.63 -3.04
C ALA A 58 7.56 -4.03 -1.68
N LEU A 59 8.31 -3.82 -0.58
CA LEU A 59 7.83 -4.09 0.77
C LEU A 59 6.59 -3.27 1.12
N LEU A 60 6.57 -1.97 0.79
CA LEU A 60 5.41 -1.11 1.02
C LEU A 60 4.17 -1.61 0.27
N ASN A 61 4.34 -2.02 -0.98
CA ASN A 61 3.28 -2.54 -1.82
C ASN A 61 2.71 -3.87 -1.28
N ASP A 62 3.58 -4.79 -0.85
CA ASP A 62 3.17 -6.07 -0.26
C ASP A 62 2.40 -5.87 1.05
N LEU A 63 2.86 -4.94 1.90
CA LEU A 63 2.19 -4.60 3.16
C LEU A 63 0.82 -3.97 2.91
N ALA A 64 0.71 -3.05 1.95
CA ALA A 64 -0.55 -2.44 1.55
C ALA A 64 -1.54 -3.49 1.02
N LEU A 65 -1.09 -4.39 0.13
CA LEU A 65 -1.91 -5.49 -0.37
C LEU A 65 -2.42 -6.38 0.77
N ALA A 66 -1.57 -6.74 1.73
CA ALA A 66 -1.95 -7.56 2.87
C ALA A 66 -3.02 -6.88 3.75
N VAL A 67 -2.85 -5.59 4.03
CA VAL A 67 -3.84 -4.79 4.79
C VAL A 67 -5.15 -4.68 4.03
N ASN A 68 -5.11 -4.26 2.76
CA ASN A 68 -6.28 -4.08 1.91
C ASN A 68 -7.08 -5.37 1.81
N ARG A 69 -6.44 -6.51 1.55
CA ARG A 69 -7.11 -7.82 1.47
C ARG A 69 -7.87 -8.17 2.73
N GLN A 70 -7.24 -7.96 3.89
CA GLN A 70 -7.84 -8.30 5.17
C GLN A 70 -9.05 -7.40 5.46
N VAL A 71 -8.91 -6.09 5.25
CA VAL A 71 -10.00 -5.13 5.48
C VAL A 71 -11.15 -5.39 4.51
N CYS A 72 -10.87 -5.55 3.22
CA CYS A 72 -11.92 -5.80 2.21
C CYS A 72 -12.68 -7.09 2.48
N ALA A 73 -11.98 -8.16 2.87
CA ALA A 73 -12.62 -9.42 3.22
C ALA A 73 -13.58 -9.27 4.42
N GLY A 74 -13.17 -8.52 5.44
CA GLY A 74 -13.97 -8.34 6.65
C GLY A 74 -15.09 -7.29 6.53
N VAL A 75 -14.88 -6.23 5.75
CA VAL A 75 -15.83 -5.12 5.61
C VAL A 75 -16.83 -5.37 4.47
N LEU A 76 -16.34 -5.85 3.32
CA LEU A 76 -17.18 -6.05 2.13
C LEU A 76 -17.74 -7.47 2.03
N GLY A 77 -17.13 -8.44 2.73
CA GLY A 77 -17.51 -9.86 2.60
C GLY A 77 -17.17 -10.47 1.23
N GLU A 78 -16.31 -9.81 0.46
CA GLU A 78 -15.92 -10.21 -0.89
C GLU A 78 -14.68 -11.11 -0.91
N VAL A 79 -14.45 -11.78 -2.04
CA VAL A 79 -13.20 -12.49 -2.28
C VAL A 79 -12.04 -11.48 -2.28
N PRO A 80 -10.97 -11.70 -1.49
CA PRO A 80 -9.87 -10.76 -1.41
C PRO A 80 -9.24 -10.51 -2.79
N PRO A 81 -8.85 -9.25 -3.10
CA PRO A 81 -8.17 -8.92 -4.34
C PRO A 81 -6.79 -9.59 -4.43
N GLN A 82 -6.45 -10.12 -5.61
CA GLN A 82 -5.19 -10.85 -5.83
C GLN A 82 -4.04 -9.98 -6.35
N THR A 83 -4.33 -8.76 -6.81
CA THR A 83 -3.33 -7.84 -7.34
C THR A 83 -3.30 -6.55 -6.50
N PRO A 84 -2.14 -5.87 -6.40
CA PRO A 84 -2.03 -4.58 -5.73
C PRO A 84 -3.04 -3.56 -6.26
N ALA A 85 -3.14 -3.42 -7.59
CA ALA A 85 -4.07 -2.50 -8.24
C ALA A 85 -5.53 -2.71 -7.83
N ALA A 86 -6.01 -3.95 -7.92
CA ALA A 86 -7.36 -4.29 -7.49
C ALA A 86 -7.56 -4.08 -5.98
N SER A 87 -6.50 -4.18 -5.19
CA SER A 87 -6.57 -4.00 -3.75
C SER A 87 -6.83 -2.56 -3.32
N PHE A 88 -6.30 -1.57 -4.03
CA PHE A 88 -6.54 -0.16 -3.72
C PHE A 88 -7.98 0.26 -4.04
N GLY A 89 -8.54 -0.19 -5.17
CA GLY A 89 -9.97 0.03 -5.46
C GLY A 89 -10.90 -0.71 -4.49
N ALA A 90 -10.50 -1.87 -3.96
CA ALA A 90 -11.26 -2.52 -2.91
C ALA A 90 -11.15 -1.77 -1.57
N ALA A 91 -9.97 -1.24 -1.23
CA ALA A 91 -9.75 -0.45 -0.02
C ALA A 91 -10.57 0.84 -0.02
N GLU A 92 -10.67 1.52 -1.16
CA GLU A 92 -11.56 2.67 -1.35
C GLU A 92 -13.02 2.30 -1.06
N ARG A 93 -13.54 1.23 -1.70
CA ARG A 93 -14.92 0.77 -1.47
C ARG A 93 -15.19 0.37 -0.02
N ALA A 94 -14.17 -0.12 0.69
CA ALA A 94 -14.24 -0.43 2.11
C ALA A 94 -14.13 0.80 3.03
N GLY A 95 -13.96 2.00 2.48
CA GLY A 95 -13.78 3.25 3.22
C GLY A 95 -12.43 3.36 3.92
N LEU A 96 -11.46 2.51 3.57
CA LEU A 96 -10.14 2.48 4.20
C LEU A 96 -9.26 3.65 3.73
N ILE A 97 -9.43 4.03 2.47
CA ILE A 97 -8.73 5.16 1.83
C ILE A 97 -9.69 5.94 0.94
N ASP A 98 -9.37 7.20 0.65
CA ASP A 98 -10.12 7.98 -0.32
C ASP A 98 -9.81 7.61 -1.79
N ALA A 99 -10.70 8.01 -2.69
CA ALA A 99 -10.60 7.72 -4.13
C ALA A 99 -9.37 8.37 -4.80
N GLY A 100 -8.94 9.54 -4.33
CA GLY A 100 -7.77 10.23 -4.87
C GLY A 100 -6.49 9.45 -4.57
N LEU A 101 -6.35 8.95 -3.34
CA LEU A 101 -5.25 8.10 -2.93
C LEU A 101 -5.28 6.75 -3.63
N ALA A 102 -6.45 6.13 -3.77
CA ALA A 102 -6.60 4.87 -4.49
C ALA A 102 -6.14 5.02 -5.95
N ALA A 103 -6.54 6.09 -6.64
CA ALA A 103 -6.10 6.41 -7.99
C ALA A 103 -4.59 6.71 -8.07
N ALA A 104 -4.02 7.38 -7.07
CA ALA A 104 -2.59 7.70 -7.03
C ALA A 104 -1.71 6.45 -6.84
N LEU A 105 -2.17 5.46 -6.06
CA LEU A 105 -1.44 4.21 -5.79
C LEU A 105 -1.74 3.10 -6.82
N ALA A 106 -2.82 3.23 -7.58
CA ALA A 106 -3.20 2.33 -8.66
C ALA A 106 -3.65 3.10 -9.92
N PRO A 107 -2.74 3.83 -10.60
CA PRO A 107 -3.09 4.58 -11.79
C PRO A 107 -3.56 3.64 -12.91
N ALA A 108 -4.65 4.02 -13.59
CA ALA A 108 -5.30 3.20 -14.63
C ALA A 108 -4.41 2.92 -15.86
N ASP A 109 -3.52 3.86 -16.18
CA ASP A 109 -2.66 3.83 -17.38
C ASP A 109 -1.19 3.52 -17.05
N GLY A 110 -0.88 3.22 -15.78
CA GLY A 110 0.48 2.94 -15.35
C GLY A 110 0.77 1.43 -15.37
N PRO A 111 1.90 0.95 -15.93
CA PRO A 111 2.29 -0.43 -15.75
C PRO A 111 2.40 -0.69 -14.24
N HIS A 112 1.53 -1.56 -13.69
CA HIS A 112 1.42 -1.86 -12.25
C HIS A 112 2.66 -2.55 -11.63
N HIS A 113 3.79 -2.50 -12.33
CA HIS A 113 5.11 -2.95 -11.90
C HIS A 113 6.10 -1.79 -11.70
N VAL A 114 5.69 -0.55 -11.99
CA VAL A 114 6.59 0.61 -12.12
C VAL A 114 7.28 0.98 -10.82
N LEU A 115 6.72 0.83 -9.62
CA LEU A 115 7.53 1.06 -8.39
C LEU A 115 8.71 0.10 -8.21
N VAL A 116 8.69 -1.06 -8.88
CA VAL A 116 9.74 -2.09 -8.79
C VAL A 116 10.63 -2.12 -10.03
N GLN A 117 10.12 -1.76 -11.21
CA GLN A 117 10.93 -1.62 -12.44
C GLN A 117 11.52 -0.22 -12.65
N LEU A 118 11.11 0.78 -11.85
CA LEU A 118 11.52 2.18 -11.98
C LEU A 118 13.01 2.43 -11.90
N CYS A 119 13.78 1.60 -11.20
CA CYS A 119 15.21 1.90 -11.04
C CYS A 119 16.07 1.27 -12.15
N LEU A 120 15.50 0.38 -13.00
CA LEU A 120 16.26 -0.32 -14.02
C LEU A 120 15.78 -0.04 -15.46
N ASP A 121 14.49 0.24 -15.67
CA ASP A 121 13.91 0.42 -17.02
C ASP A 121 13.29 1.81 -17.27
N ALA A 122 13.24 2.70 -16.27
CA ALA A 122 12.69 4.04 -16.46
C ALA A 122 13.76 5.03 -16.92
N GLU A 123 13.33 6.01 -17.73
CA GLU A 123 14.21 7.11 -18.10
C GLU A 123 14.67 7.85 -16.83
N PRO A 124 15.98 8.13 -16.67
CA PRO A 124 16.56 8.64 -15.43
C PRO A 124 15.92 9.96 -14.91
N GLU A 125 15.29 10.71 -15.82
CA GLU A 125 14.58 11.96 -15.57
C GLU A 125 13.20 11.80 -14.91
N GLU A 126 12.57 10.63 -15.04
CA GLU A 126 11.24 10.35 -14.45
C GLU A 126 11.33 9.77 -13.04
N VAL A 127 12.47 9.18 -12.67
CA VAL A 127 12.61 8.45 -11.40
C VAL A 127 12.37 9.35 -10.19
N ALA A 128 12.86 10.59 -10.22
CA ALA A 128 12.66 11.54 -9.13
C ALA A 128 11.16 11.83 -8.87
N ALA A 129 10.39 12.01 -9.94
CA ALA A 129 8.96 12.28 -9.86
C ALA A 129 8.20 11.08 -9.29
N VAL A 130 8.51 9.87 -9.76
CA VAL A 130 7.79 8.70 -9.28
C VAL A 130 8.17 8.32 -7.85
N VAL A 131 9.44 8.44 -7.47
CA VAL A 131 9.85 8.26 -6.06
C VAL A 131 9.12 9.24 -5.16
N SER A 132 9.03 10.51 -5.57
CA SER A 132 8.29 11.53 -4.82
C SER A 132 6.80 11.17 -4.68
N ALA A 133 6.17 10.75 -5.77
CA ALA A 133 4.77 10.31 -5.78
C ALA A 133 4.57 9.10 -4.85
N ALA A 134 5.45 8.10 -4.90
CA ALA A 134 5.40 6.91 -4.06
C ALA A 134 5.53 7.25 -2.57
N ARG A 135 6.52 8.09 -2.21
CA ARG A 135 6.73 8.55 -0.83
C ARG A 135 5.49 9.26 -0.30
N SER A 136 4.93 10.18 -1.09
CA SER A 136 3.72 10.91 -0.72
C SER A 136 2.52 9.96 -0.57
N GLY A 137 2.31 9.07 -1.53
CA GLY A 137 1.21 8.11 -1.54
C GLY A 137 1.26 7.16 -0.34
N TYR A 138 2.40 6.55 -0.03
CA TYR A 138 2.49 5.65 1.11
C TYR A 138 2.44 6.36 2.46
N ARG A 139 2.92 7.61 2.56
CA ARG A 139 2.74 8.43 3.77
C ARG A 139 1.25 8.68 4.02
N GLU A 140 0.53 9.04 2.98
CA GLU A 140 -0.90 9.31 3.05
C GLU A 140 -1.71 8.04 3.33
N TYR A 141 -1.35 6.91 2.70
CA TYR A 141 -1.93 5.60 3.01
C TYR A 141 -1.79 5.24 4.49
N VAL A 142 -0.57 5.36 5.03
CA VAL A 142 -0.34 5.09 6.46
C VAL A 142 -1.19 5.98 7.35
N ARG A 143 -1.35 7.26 6.99
CA ARG A 143 -2.19 8.21 7.72
C ARG A 143 -3.66 7.76 7.71
N GLN A 144 -4.24 7.57 6.54
CA GLN A 144 -5.66 7.20 6.39
C GLN A 144 -6.01 5.86 7.04
N VAL A 145 -5.15 4.84 6.89
CA VAL A 145 -5.37 3.54 7.56
C VAL A 145 -5.26 3.68 9.08
N THR A 146 -4.35 4.52 9.59
CA THR A 146 -4.24 4.79 11.04
C THR A 146 -5.52 5.44 11.56
N ASP A 147 -6.04 6.44 10.84
CA ASP A 147 -7.27 7.14 11.21
C ASP A 147 -8.47 6.19 11.17
N TRP A 148 -8.58 5.35 10.15
CA TRP A 148 -9.62 4.32 10.04
C TRP A 148 -9.61 3.34 11.23
N ILE A 149 -8.43 2.92 11.70
CA ILE A 149 -8.31 2.06 12.89
C ILE A 149 -8.82 2.78 14.14
N ALA A 150 -8.45 4.05 14.30
CA ALA A 150 -8.85 4.87 15.44
C ALA A 150 -10.38 5.11 15.47
N GLU A 151 -10.97 5.47 14.33
CA GLU A 151 -12.42 5.69 14.20
C GLU A 151 -13.24 4.42 14.41
N SER A 152 -12.68 3.27 14.04
CA SER A 152 -13.34 1.98 14.20
C SER A 152 -13.19 1.38 15.61
N THR A 153 -12.63 2.13 16.56
CA THR A 153 -12.55 1.74 17.98
C THR A 153 -13.71 2.39 18.73
N PRO A 154 -14.67 1.62 19.28
CA PRO A 154 -15.64 2.18 20.21
C PRO A 154 -14.87 2.76 21.39
N GLY A 155 -15.04 4.06 21.68
CA GLY A 155 -14.49 4.68 22.89
C GLY A 155 -14.92 3.91 24.14
N PRO A 156 -14.14 3.96 25.24
CA PRO A 156 -14.52 3.27 26.47
C PRO A 156 -15.89 3.78 26.91
N VAL A 157 -16.84 2.84 27.06
CA VAL A 157 -18.12 3.13 27.71
C VAL A 157 -17.78 3.43 29.18
N VAL A 158 -17.82 4.71 29.54
CA VAL A 158 -17.71 5.19 30.92
C VAL A 158 -19.02 4.95 31.64
#